data_AF-A0A0D5M454-F1
#
_entry.id   AF-A0A0D5M454-F1
#
_cell.length_a   1.000
_cell.length_b   1.000
_cell.length_c   1.000
_cell.angle_alpha   90.00
_cell.angle_beta   90.00
_cell.angle_gamma   90.00
#
_symmetry.space_group_name_H-M   'P 1'
#
loop_
_entity.id
_entity.type
_entity.pdbx_description
1 polymer ?
#
loop_
_entity_poly.entity_id
_entity_poly.type
_entity_poly.pdbx_seq_one_letter_code
_entity_poly.pdbx_strand_id
1 'polypeptide(L)'
;MLLSEIEKPQDAVRIAEKILGALAAPHQIGNHELRITASIGISLYPDHGTDDRTLLNNADTAMYQAKNSGCNTYQLFKADMNDTRDQHIRIESQLHQALKEESLFLNFQPRVDITTGDWVSAEALVRCRNPTVGNIAPMAFLPVAESSGLIVPIGHWVLREVCHRLQAWRAEGVNIEPIAVNISAIELRDNTLPARIAEILAETGLEAHFLELEVTESSLLHNQNDTTASTLVALSHLGIRIVSTTSERAMPA
;
A
#
# COMPACT_ATOMS: atom_id res chain seq x y z
N MET A 1 19.94 19.66 -0.90
CA MET A 1 21.06 20.12 -1.73
C MET A 1 20.66 21.45 -2.35
N LEU A 2 21.52 22.46 -2.26
CA LEU A 2 21.30 23.76 -2.90
C LEU A 2 22.16 23.82 -4.16
N LEU A 3 21.56 24.27 -5.26
CA LEU A 3 22.26 24.47 -6.53
C LEU A 3 22.34 25.96 -6.80
N SER A 4 23.56 26.45 -7.02
CA SER A 4 23.84 27.83 -7.39
C SER A 4 24.12 27.91 -8.90
N GLU A 5 23.97 29.09 -9.49
CA GLU A 5 24.34 29.35 -10.90
C GLU A 5 23.56 28.51 -11.93
N ILE A 6 22.25 28.36 -11.70
CA ILE A 6 21.34 27.71 -12.64
C ILE A 6 20.80 28.75 -13.61
N GLU A 7 21.04 28.61 -14.92
CA GLU A 7 20.50 29.55 -15.91
C GLU A 7 19.05 29.23 -16.28
N LYS A 8 18.70 27.93 -16.32
CA LYS A 8 17.36 27.47 -16.69
C LYS A 8 16.91 26.29 -15.82
N PRO A 9 15.59 26.09 -15.63
CA PRO A 9 15.05 24.93 -14.89
C PRO A 9 15.63 23.57 -15.34
N GLN A 10 15.96 23.43 -16.63
CA GLN A 10 16.52 22.21 -17.20
C GLN A 10 17.90 21.85 -16.64
N ASP A 11 18.66 22.80 -16.13
CA ASP A 11 19.98 22.51 -15.56
C ASP A 11 19.85 21.81 -14.19
N ALA A 12 18.85 22.20 -13.38
CA ALA A 12 18.50 21.50 -12.15
C ALA A 12 18.01 20.06 -12.45
N VAL A 13 17.20 19.90 -13.50
CA VAL A 13 16.73 18.59 -13.97
C VAL A 13 17.89 17.67 -14.35
N ARG A 14 18.84 18.15 -15.16
CA ARG A 14 20.03 17.37 -15.56
C ARG A 14 20.84 16.91 -14.36
N ILE A 15 20.94 17.73 -13.32
CA ILE A 15 21.65 17.35 -12.09
C ILE A 15 20.87 16.27 -11.33
N ALA A 16 19.55 16.40 -11.22
CA ALA A 16 18.70 15.38 -10.61
C ALA A 16 18.80 14.03 -11.35
N GLU A 17 18.76 14.03 -12.68
CA GLU A 17 18.95 12.83 -13.51
C GLU A 17 20.31 12.17 -13.28
N LYS A 18 21.39 12.96 -13.19
CA LYS A 18 22.73 12.45 -12.87
C LYS A 18 22.77 11.78 -11.48
N ILE A 19 22.12 12.38 -10.48
CA ILE A 19 22.06 11.82 -9.12
C ILE A 19 21.27 10.51 -9.12
N LEU A 20 20.10 10.49 -9.76
CA LEU A 20 19.28 9.28 -9.88
C LEU A 20 20.05 8.16 -10.58
N GLY A 21 20.71 8.45 -11.70
CA GLY A 21 21.53 7.48 -12.42
C GLY A 21 22.69 6.94 -11.58
N ALA A 22 23.37 7.80 -10.82
CA ALA A 22 24.45 7.37 -9.93
C ALA A 22 23.97 6.50 -8.76
N LEU A 23 22.78 6.79 -8.21
CA LEU A 23 22.21 6.03 -7.10
C LEU A 23 21.63 4.69 -7.56
N ALA A 24 21.06 4.62 -8.76
CA ALA A 24 20.46 3.41 -9.31
C ALA A 24 21.48 2.31 -9.68
N ALA A 25 22.77 2.65 -9.77
CA ALA A 25 23.83 1.66 -9.95
C ALA A 25 23.88 0.70 -8.73
N PRO A 26 24.20 -0.59 -8.92
CA PRO A 26 24.37 -1.51 -7.80
C PRO A 26 25.54 -1.10 -6.90
N HIS A 27 25.35 -1.16 -5.59
CA HIS A 27 26.37 -0.83 -4.59
C HIS A 27 26.82 -2.09 -3.87
N GLN A 28 28.12 -2.37 -3.90
CA GLN A 28 28.70 -3.50 -3.18
C GLN A 28 28.97 -3.10 -1.72
N ILE A 29 28.24 -3.70 -0.78
CA ILE A 29 28.44 -3.49 0.66
C ILE A 29 28.74 -4.84 1.31
N GLY A 30 30.03 -5.06 1.59
CA GLY A 30 30.53 -6.37 2.01
C GLY A 30 30.29 -7.43 0.92
N ASN A 31 29.60 -8.50 1.29
CA ASN A 31 29.29 -9.60 0.37
C ASN A 31 27.93 -9.45 -0.33
N HIS A 32 27.22 -8.32 -0.13
CA HIS A 32 25.88 -8.10 -0.68
C HIS A 32 25.91 -6.99 -1.74
N GLU A 33 25.18 -7.21 -2.83
CA GLU A 33 24.88 -6.19 -3.83
C GLU A 33 23.54 -5.54 -3.45
N LEU A 34 23.55 -4.23 -3.22
CA LEU A 34 22.38 -3.46 -2.84
C LEU A 34 21.97 -2.51 -3.96
N ARG A 35 20.68 -2.46 -4.26
CA ARG A 35 20.08 -1.46 -5.14
C ARG A 35 19.31 -0.45 -4.31
N ILE A 36 19.68 0.81 -4.43
CA ILE A 36 18.97 1.92 -3.79
C ILE A 36 18.37 2.81 -4.87
N THR A 37 17.26 3.46 -4.54
CA THR A 37 16.59 4.44 -5.41
C THR A 37 16.35 5.71 -4.61
N ALA A 38 16.24 6.85 -5.30
CA ALA A 38 15.90 8.11 -4.66
C ALA A 38 14.71 8.78 -5.34
N SER A 39 13.99 9.61 -4.61
CA SER A 39 12.98 10.51 -5.15
C SER A 39 13.43 11.94 -4.89
N ILE A 40 13.50 12.78 -5.93
CA ILE A 40 14.06 14.13 -5.84
C ILE A 40 12.96 15.17 -6.11
N GLY A 41 12.79 16.11 -5.18
CA GLY A 41 11.94 17.29 -5.38
C GLY A 41 12.77 18.52 -5.72
N ILE A 42 12.33 19.29 -6.70
CA ILE A 42 13.04 20.46 -7.19
C ILE A 42 12.16 21.70 -7.03
N SER A 43 12.67 22.70 -6.32
CA SER A 43 12.08 24.03 -6.18
C SER A 43 13.05 25.09 -6.71
N LEU A 44 12.54 26.14 -7.35
CA LEU A 44 13.34 27.14 -8.06
C LEU A 44 13.03 28.53 -7.51
N TYR A 45 14.06 29.29 -7.17
CA TYR A 45 13.93 30.70 -6.89
C TYR A 45 14.00 31.51 -8.20
N PRO A 46 13.17 32.55 -8.38
CA PRO A 46 12.09 33.01 -7.49
C PRO A 46 10.73 32.34 -7.76
N ASP A 47 10.61 31.56 -8.83
CA ASP A 47 9.33 31.08 -9.38
C ASP A 47 8.50 30.25 -8.40
N HIS A 48 9.15 29.48 -7.53
CA HIS A 48 8.53 28.57 -6.57
C HIS A 48 8.64 29.09 -5.13
N GLY A 49 9.04 30.34 -4.92
CA GLY A 49 9.17 30.94 -3.59
C GLY A 49 10.30 31.97 -3.54
N THR A 50 10.11 33.01 -2.73
CA THR A 50 11.08 34.09 -2.55
C THR A 50 11.82 34.03 -1.21
N ASP A 51 11.42 33.11 -0.32
CA ASP A 51 12.07 32.82 0.95
C ASP A 51 12.47 31.33 1.05
N ASP A 52 13.44 31.07 1.91
CA ASP A 52 14.03 29.75 2.13
C ASP A 52 12.99 28.71 2.59
N ARG A 53 12.12 29.09 3.52
CA ARG A 53 11.09 28.21 4.08
C ARG A 53 10.08 27.78 3.02
N THR A 54 9.61 28.71 2.19
CA THR A 54 8.69 28.41 1.08
C THR A 54 9.36 27.50 0.05
N LEU A 55 10.61 27.79 -0.33
CA LEU A 55 11.34 26.98 -1.30
C LEU A 55 11.59 25.55 -0.81
N LEU A 56 12.00 25.39 0.45
CA LEU A 56 12.19 24.08 1.07
C LEU A 56 10.88 23.30 1.14
N ASN A 57 9.80 23.94 1.59
CA ASN A 57 8.50 23.29 1.66
C ASN A 57 8.01 22.81 0.28
N ASN A 58 8.21 23.63 -0.76
CA ASN A 58 7.81 23.30 -2.12
C ASN A 58 8.71 22.22 -2.74
N ALA A 59 10.00 22.19 -2.40
CA ALA A 59 10.90 21.09 -2.77
C ALA A 59 10.46 19.77 -2.11
N ASP A 60 10.10 19.80 -0.84
CA ASP A 60 9.57 18.62 -0.14
C ASP A 60 8.25 18.16 -0.76
N THR A 61 7.32 19.08 -1.07
CA THR A 61 6.08 18.74 -1.77
C THR A 61 6.36 18.02 -3.10
N ALA A 62 7.27 18.54 -3.91
CA ALA A 62 7.65 17.91 -5.17
C ALA A 62 8.31 16.53 -4.95
N MET A 63 9.17 16.40 -3.94
CA MET A 63 9.81 15.12 -3.60
C MET A 63 8.77 14.06 -3.20
N TYR A 64 7.76 14.45 -2.42
CA TYR A 64 6.64 13.57 -2.09
C TYR A 64 5.87 13.13 -3.34
N GLN A 65 5.59 14.05 -4.26
CA GLN A 65 4.96 13.70 -5.54
C GLN A 65 5.81 12.72 -6.35
N ALA A 66 7.14 12.86 -6.31
CA ALA A 66 8.06 11.93 -6.95
C ALA A 66 8.01 10.54 -6.30
N LYS A 67 7.83 10.43 -4.98
CA LYS A 67 7.60 9.13 -4.29
C LYS A 67 6.30 8.47 -4.78
N ASN A 68 5.21 9.24 -4.86
CA ASN A 68 3.91 8.71 -5.26
C ASN A 68 3.84 8.31 -6.73
N SER A 69 4.72 8.85 -7.57
CA SER A 69 4.76 8.57 -9.02
C SER A 69 5.62 7.35 -9.39
N GLY A 70 5.90 6.44 -8.44
CA GLY A 70 6.63 5.19 -8.67
C GLY A 70 8.09 5.17 -8.17
N CYS A 71 8.53 6.20 -7.45
CA CYS A 71 9.91 6.34 -6.95
C CYS A 71 10.97 6.33 -8.06
N ASN A 72 12.25 6.48 -7.69
CA ASN A 72 13.38 6.57 -8.64
C ASN A 72 13.22 7.66 -9.72
N THR A 73 12.63 8.80 -9.35
CA THR A 73 12.30 9.87 -10.28
C THR A 73 12.47 11.24 -9.62
N TYR A 74 12.34 12.30 -10.41
CA TYR A 74 12.31 13.67 -9.93
C TYR A 74 10.96 14.33 -10.26
N GLN A 75 10.60 15.35 -9.49
CA GLN A 75 9.49 16.23 -9.81
C GLN A 75 9.92 17.68 -9.62
N LEU A 76 9.53 18.52 -10.57
CA LEU A 76 9.63 19.96 -10.44
C LEU A 76 8.36 20.45 -9.74
N PHE A 77 8.50 21.30 -8.72
CA PHE A 77 7.35 21.84 -8.02
C PHE A 77 6.38 22.53 -8.98
N LYS A 78 5.10 22.27 -8.76
CA LYS A 78 3.97 22.97 -9.36
C LYS A 78 2.96 23.27 -8.26
N ALA A 79 2.24 24.39 -8.36
CA ALA A 79 1.35 24.84 -7.30
C ALA A 79 0.23 23.83 -6.97
N ASP A 80 -0.25 23.08 -7.97
CA ASP A 80 -1.24 22.00 -7.83
C ASP A 80 -0.73 20.80 -6.98
N MET A 81 0.58 20.66 -6.80
CA MET A 81 1.15 19.63 -5.91
C MET A 81 0.86 19.92 -4.43
N ASN A 82 0.66 21.18 -4.04
CA ASN A 82 0.32 21.52 -2.64
C ASN A 82 -1.05 20.96 -2.27
N ASP A 83 -2.04 21.05 -3.15
CA ASP A 83 -3.37 20.47 -2.93
C ASP A 83 -3.29 18.94 -2.76
N THR A 84 -2.45 18.29 -3.56
CA THR A 84 -2.22 16.84 -3.48
C THR A 84 -1.58 16.44 -2.14
N ARG A 85 -0.57 17.21 -1.69
CA ARG A 85 0.08 16.99 -0.39
C ARG A 85 -0.87 17.21 0.78
N ASP A 86 -1.62 18.30 0.77
CA ASP A 86 -2.59 18.60 1.82
C ASP A 86 -3.69 17.54 1.87
N GLN A 87 -4.14 17.03 0.72
CA GLN A 87 -5.08 15.92 0.66
C GLN A 87 -4.48 14.64 1.27
N HIS A 88 -3.22 14.31 0.97
CA HIS A 88 -2.53 13.15 1.53
C HIS A 88 -2.46 13.23 3.06
N ILE A 89 -1.99 14.36 3.61
CA ILE A 89 -1.91 14.60 5.06
C ILE A 89 -3.30 14.47 5.71
N ARG A 90 -4.33 15.01 5.07
CA ARG A 90 -5.72 14.90 5.56
C ARG A 90 -6.17 13.44 5.60
N ILE A 91 -5.94 12.67 4.53
CA ILE A 91 -6.32 11.25 4.48
C ILE A 91 -5.54 10.45 5.52
N GLU A 92 -4.24 10.70 5.69
CA GLU A 92 -3.42 10.01 6.70
C GLU A 92 -3.96 10.27 8.12
N SER A 93 -4.28 11.52 8.44
CA SER A 93 -4.92 11.87 9.71
C SER A 93 -6.27 11.18 9.88
N GLN A 94 -7.06 11.06 8.80
CA GLN A 94 -8.35 10.38 8.83
C GLN A 94 -8.21 8.87 9.02
N LEU A 95 -7.21 8.23 8.44
CA LEU A 95 -6.94 6.80 8.62
C LEU A 95 -6.55 6.49 10.08
N HIS A 96 -5.71 7.33 10.68
CA HIS A 96 -5.39 7.22 12.11
C HIS A 96 -6.64 7.32 12.99
N GLN A 97 -7.58 8.20 12.64
CA GLN A 97 -8.85 8.33 13.35
C GLN A 97 -9.76 7.11 13.09
N ALA A 98 -9.85 6.65 11.84
CA ALA A 98 -10.71 5.53 11.46
C ALA A 98 -10.33 4.22 12.15
N LEU A 99 -9.04 3.99 12.38
CA LEU A 99 -8.53 2.87 13.18
C LEU A 99 -8.92 2.94 14.66
N LYS A 100 -9.17 4.14 15.21
CA LYS A 100 -9.56 4.35 16.61
C LYS A 100 -11.08 4.36 16.81
N GLU A 101 -11.81 4.89 15.83
CA GLU A 101 -13.26 5.17 15.92
C GLU A 101 -14.11 4.22 15.07
N GLU A 102 -13.60 3.03 14.72
CA GLU A 102 -14.31 1.99 13.96
C GLU A 102 -14.98 2.52 12.67
N SER A 103 -14.31 3.45 11.99
CA SER A 103 -14.83 4.04 10.73
C SER A 103 -14.37 3.31 9.47
N LEU A 104 -13.72 2.16 9.66
CA LEU A 104 -13.46 1.16 8.63
C LEU A 104 -14.62 0.16 8.58
N PHE A 105 -14.97 -0.29 7.38
CA PHE A 105 -15.96 -1.33 7.17
C PHE A 105 -15.59 -2.20 5.97
N LEU A 106 -16.22 -3.35 5.84
CA LEU A 106 -15.99 -4.29 4.74
C LEU A 106 -17.21 -4.37 3.82
N ASN A 107 -16.95 -4.28 2.53
CA ASN A 107 -17.86 -4.76 1.51
C ASN A 107 -17.38 -6.13 1.03
N PHE A 108 -18.31 -7.00 0.62
CA PHE A 108 -17.99 -8.32 0.07
C PHE A 108 -18.46 -8.38 -1.38
N GLN A 109 -17.52 -8.55 -2.30
CA GLN A 109 -17.82 -8.69 -3.72
C GLN A 109 -17.88 -10.17 -4.11
N PRO A 110 -19.03 -10.71 -4.54
CA PRO A 110 -19.15 -12.11 -4.89
C PRO A 110 -18.35 -12.45 -6.17
N ARG A 111 -17.72 -13.61 -6.16
CA ARG A 111 -17.09 -14.29 -7.29
C ARG A 111 -17.97 -15.48 -7.65
N VAL A 112 -18.32 -15.59 -8.93
CA VAL A 112 -19.23 -16.63 -9.45
C VAL A 112 -18.52 -17.47 -10.51
N ASP A 113 -18.87 -18.75 -10.58
CA ASP A 113 -18.47 -19.61 -11.69
C ASP A 113 -19.20 -19.14 -12.95
N ILE A 114 -18.46 -18.82 -14.02
CA ILE A 114 -19.06 -18.31 -15.26
C ILE A 114 -19.82 -19.39 -16.05
N THR A 115 -19.54 -20.67 -15.79
CA THR A 115 -20.14 -21.82 -16.45
C THR A 115 -21.43 -22.22 -15.74
N THR A 116 -21.40 -22.30 -14.41
CA THR A 116 -22.55 -22.76 -13.62
C THR A 116 -23.40 -21.61 -13.08
N GLY A 117 -22.84 -20.41 -12.94
CA GLY A 117 -23.47 -19.27 -12.27
C GLY A 117 -23.47 -19.37 -10.75
N ASP A 118 -22.89 -20.44 -10.19
CA ASP A 118 -22.86 -20.66 -8.75
C ASP A 118 -21.88 -19.70 -8.08
N TRP A 119 -22.17 -19.38 -6.82
CA TRP A 119 -21.26 -18.60 -5.99
C TRP A 119 -20.06 -19.45 -5.58
N VAL A 120 -18.84 -18.94 -5.80
CA VAL A 120 -17.58 -19.69 -5.61
C VAL A 120 -16.72 -19.08 -4.52
N SER A 121 -16.82 -17.78 -4.26
CA SER A 121 -16.11 -17.06 -3.19
C SER A 121 -16.59 -15.62 -3.13
N ALA A 122 -16.08 -14.83 -2.18
CA ALA A 122 -16.17 -13.38 -2.29
C ALA A 122 -14.86 -12.72 -1.87
N GLU A 123 -14.65 -11.51 -2.35
CA GLU A 123 -13.51 -10.69 -1.97
C GLU A 123 -13.92 -9.68 -0.91
N ALA A 124 -13.19 -9.65 0.21
CA ALA A 124 -13.35 -8.65 1.25
C ALA A 124 -12.63 -7.37 0.85
N LEU A 125 -13.41 -6.32 0.67
CA LEU A 125 -12.95 -5.02 0.20
C LEU A 125 -13.10 -3.99 1.32
N VAL A 126 -11.97 -3.53 1.86
CA VAL A 126 -11.94 -2.49 2.88
C VAL A 126 -12.50 -1.17 2.34
N ARG A 127 -13.29 -0.50 3.16
CA ARG A 127 -13.85 0.81 2.91
C ARG A 127 -13.63 1.69 4.13
N CYS A 128 -13.40 2.97 3.88
CA CYS A 128 -13.21 3.96 4.92
C CYS A 128 -14.30 5.02 4.79
N ARG A 129 -14.94 5.36 5.91
CA ARG A 129 -15.91 6.45 5.97
C ARG A 129 -15.34 7.60 6.80
N ASN A 130 -15.62 8.81 6.37
CA ASN A 130 -15.40 10.01 7.15
C ASN A 130 -16.76 10.66 7.49
N PRO A 131 -16.98 11.11 8.74
CA PRO A 131 -18.23 11.76 9.13
C PRO A 131 -18.58 13.02 8.34
N THR A 132 -17.57 13.74 7.83
CA THR A 132 -17.74 15.04 7.15
C THR A 132 -17.79 14.93 5.63
N VAL A 133 -16.98 14.05 5.02
CA VAL A 133 -16.87 13.91 3.56
C VAL A 133 -17.50 12.63 3.00
N GLY A 134 -18.02 11.76 3.86
CA GLY A 134 -18.62 10.49 3.44
C GLY A 134 -17.59 9.41 3.15
N ASN A 135 -17.88 8.53 2.19
CA ASN A 135 -16.98 7.42 1.86
C ASN A 135 -15.73 7.91 1.13
N ILE A 136 -14.57 7.44 1.58
CA ILE A 136 -13.28 7.68 0.94
C ILE A 136 -12.99 6.50 0.00
N ALA A 137 -12.73 6.80 -1.28
CA ALA A 137 -12.44 5.79 -2.27
C ALA A 137 -11.14 5.02 -1.93
N PRO A 138 -11.09 3.68 -2.13
CA PRO A 138 -9.88 2.87 -1.93
C PRO A 138 -8.64 3.43 -2.64
N MET A 139 -8.80 3.87 -3.89
CA MET A 139 -7.71 4.48 -4.68
C MET A 139 -7.13 5.76 -4.04
N ALA A 140 -7.88 6.45 -3.18
CA ALA A 140 -7.41 7.64 -2.50
C ALA A 140 -6.66 7.32 -1.20
N PHE A 141 -7.10 6.33 -0.42
CA PHE A 141 -6.54 6.08 0.90
C PHE A 141 -5.51 4.95 0.97
N LEU A 142 -5.54 3.98 0.06
CA LEU A 142 -4.61 2.85 0.13
C LEU A 142 -3.16 3.23 -0.18
N PRO A 143 -2.87 4.08 -1.19
CA PRO A 143 -1.52 4.60 -1.37
C PRO A 143 -1.00 5.38 -0.15
N VAL A 144 -1.90 6.09 0.54
CA VAL A 144 -1.58 6.81 1.79
C VAL A 144 -1.28 5.80 2.90
N ALA A 145 -2.08 4.75 3.04
CA ALA A 145 -1.88 3.70 4.03
C ALA A 145 -0.55 2.95 3.82
N GLU A 146 -0.20 2.64 2.57
CA GLU A 146 1.06 1.97 2.24
C GLU A 146 2.26 2.88 2.54
N SER A 147 2.25 4.12 2.05
CA SER A 147 3.36 5.07 2.23
C SER A 147 3.58 5.51 3.68
N SER A 148 2.53 5.49 4.51
CA SER A 148 2.60 5.79 5.96
C SER A 148 2.81 4.56 6.85
N GLY A 149 2.77 3.34 6.28
CA GLY A 149 2.82 2.08 7.03
C GLY A 149 1.51 1.72 7.77
N LEU A 150 0.47 2.54 7.68
CA LEU A 150 -0.87 2.24 8.21
C LEU A 150 -1.55 1.04 7.54
N ILE A 151 -1.05 0.58 6.39
CA ILE A 151 -1.57 -0.61 5.72
C ILE A 151 -1.48 -1.86 6.62
N VAL A 152 -0.44 -1.95 7.48
CA VAL A 152 -0.25 -3.10 8.38
C VAL A 152 -1.32 -3.18 9.49
N PRO A 153 -1.61 -2.11 10.27
CA PRO A 153 -2.71 -2.13 11.22
C PRO A 153 -4.09 -2.21 10.55
N ILE A 154 -4.27 -1.65 9.35
CA ILE A 154 -5.52 -1.80 8.58
C ILE A 154 -5.72 -3.25 8.17
N GLY A 155 -4.70 -3.91 7.60
CA GLY A 155 -4.78 -5.31 7.21
C GLY A 155 -5.01 -6.25 8.39
N HIS A 156 -4.42 -5.94 9.57
CA HIS A 156 -4.76 -6.64 10.81
C HIS A 156 -6.26 -6.60 11.11
N TRP A 157 -6.83 -5.40 11.07
CA TRP A 157 -8.24 -5.16 11.36
C TRP A 157 -9.12 -5.87 10.32
N VAL A 158 -8.77 -5.79 9.03
CA VAL A 158 -9.49 -6.48 7.94
C VAL A 158 -9.50 -7.98 8.17
N LEU A 159 -8.34 -8.61 8.40
CA LEU A 159 -8.24 -10.06 8.64
C LEU A 159 -9.09 -10.50 9.83
N ARG A 160 -9.04 -9.75 10.93
CA ARG A 160 -9.83 -10.03 12.13
C ARG A 160 -11.34 -9.93 11.86
N GLU A 161 -11.78 -8.86 11.20
CA GLU A 161 -13.20 -8.63 10.89
C GLU A 161 -13.74 -9.65 9.89
N VAL A 162 -12.95 -10.04 8.88
CA VAL A 162 -13.29 -11.12 7.94
C VAL A 162 -13.46 -12.44 8.68
N CYS A 163 -12.52 -12.78 9.57
CA CYS A 163 -12.61 -14.04 10.32
C CYS A 163 -13.83 -14.07 11.25
N HIS A 164 -14.14 -12.96 11.93
CA HIS A 164 -15.35 -12.84 12.74
C HIS A 164 -16.62 -12.96 11.90
N ARG A 165 -16.68 -12.28 10.74
CA ARG A 165 -17.85 -12.31 9.85
C ARG A 165 -18.11 -13.71 9.31
N LEU A 166 -17.04 -14.38 8.85
CA LEU A 166 -17.10 -15.75 8.37
C LEU A 166 -17.63 -16.69 9.45
N GLN A 167 -17.09 -16.61 10.67
CA GLN A 167 -17.54 -17.47 11.75
C GLN A 167 -19.01 -17.23 12.11
N ALA A 168 -19.47 -15.97 12.11
CA ALA A 168 -20.88 -15.64 12.35
C ALA A 168 -21.80 -16.26 11.28
N TRP A 169 -21.46 -16.11 10.00
CA TRP A 169 -22.21 -16.73 8.90
C TRP A 169 -22.23 -18.26 8.99
N ARG A 170 -21.15 -18.91 9.45
CA ARG A 170 -21.11 -20.37 9.65
C ARG A 170 -22.06 -20.79 10.77
N ALA A 171 -22.08 -20.03 11.86
CA ALA A 171 -22.99 -20.29 12.98
C ALA A 171 -24.46 -20.13 12.58
N GLU A 172 -24.75 -19.28 11.60
CA GLU A 172 -26.09 -19.11 11.00
C GLU A 172 -26.46 -20.20 9.98
N GLY A 173 -25.54 -21.14 9.69
CA GLY A 173 -25.77 -22.23 8.75
C GLY A 173 -25.59 -21.85 7.27
N VAL A 174 -24.99 -20.69 6.98
CA VAL A 174 -24.61 -20.32 5.62
C VAL A 174 -23.48 -21.23 5.19
N ASN A 175 -23.62 -21.89 4.03
CA ASN A 175 -22.50 -22.59 3.42
C ASN A 175 -21.58 -21.54 2.80
N ILE A 176 -20.40 -21.35 3.38
CA ILE A 176 -19.49 -20.27 2.98
C ILE A 176 -18.35 -20.86 2.18
N GLU A 177 -18.15 -20.30 0.99
CA GLU A 177 -16.92 -20.49 0.25
C GLU A 177 -15.79 -19.60 0.79
N PRO A 178 -14.51 -19.90 0.52
CA PRO A 178 -13.40 -19.10 1.02
C PRO A 178 -13.52 -17.62 0.65
N ILE A 179 -13.18 -16.73 1.59
CA ILE A 179 -13.18 -15.28 1.34
C ILE A 179 -11.76 -14.80 1.12
N ALA A 180 -11.55 -14.10 0.01
CA ALA A 180 -10.27 -13.52 -0.37
C ALA A 180 -10.03 -12.20 0.38
N VAL A 181 -8.84 -12.05 0.95
CA VAL A 181 -8.33 -10.81 1.57
C VAL A 181 -7.06 -10.38 0.86
N ASN A 182 -7.05 -9.14 0.38
CA ASN A 182 -5.87 -8.56 -0.25
C ASN A 182 -4.75 -8.31 0.77
N ILE A 183 -3.54 -8.74 0.44
CA ILE A 183 -2.33 -8.53 1.24
C ILE A 183 -1.35 -7.64 0.46
N SER A 184 -0.92 -6.55 1.08
CA SER A 184 0.04 -5.64 0.46
C SER A 184 1.46 -6.22 0.43
N ALA A 185 2.30 -5.67 -0.46
CA ALA A 185 3.73 -5.99 -0.52
C ALA A 185 4.46 -5.70 0.79
N ILE A 186 4.01 -4.68 1.54
CA ILE A 186 4.60 -4.28 2.83
C ILE A 186 4.32 -5.35 3.88
N GLU A 187 3.07 -5.82 3.95
CA GLU A 187 2.67 -6.87 4.90
C GLU A 187 3.33 -8.21 4.57
N LEU A 188 3.52 -8.56 3.29
CA LEU A 188 4.14 -9.83 2.92
C LEU A 188 5.63 -9.90 3.32
N ARG A 189 6.28 -8.76 3.54
CA ARG A 189 7.66 -8.67 4.06
C ARG A 189 7.72 -8.75 5.59
N ASP A 190 6.58 -8.64 6.27
CA ASP A 190 6.49 -8.79 7.72
C ASP A 190 6.51 -10.29 8.08
N ASN A 191 7.62 -10.75 8.68
CA ASN A 191 7.77 -12.13 9.10
C ASN A 191 6.85 -12.52 10.28
N THR A 192 6.19 -11.56 10.92
CA THR A 192 5.21 -11.80 11.98
C THR A 192 3.80 -12.03 11.45
N LEU A 193 3.54 -11.75 10.16
CA LEU A 193 2.23 -11.91 9.53
C LEU A 193 1.63 -13.33 9.74
N PRO A 194 2.36 -14.44 9.54
CA PRO A 194 1.78 -15.78 9.74
C PRO A 194 1.35 -16.01 11.19
N ALA A 195 2.15 -15.56 12.16
CA ALA A 195 1.83 -15.70 13.58
C ALA A 195 0.57 -14.89 13.94
N ARG A 196 0.47 -13.65 13.46
CA ARG A 196 -0.70 -12.78 13.66
C ARG A 196 -1.98 -13.38 13.06
N ILE A 197 -1.89 -13.98 11.87
CA ILE A 197 -3.05 -14.65 11.27
C ILE A 197 -3.44 -15.91 12.08
N ALA A 198 -2.46 -16.69 12.54
CA ALA A 198 -2.72 -17.85 13.39
C ALA A 198 -3.42 -17.45 14.70
N GLU A 199 -3.02 -16.34 15.32
CA GLU A 199 -3.68 -15.78 16.50
C GLU A 199 -5.14 -15.39 16.18
N ILE A 200 -5.38 -14.68 15.08
CA ILE A 200 -6.74 -14.30 14.66
C ILE A 200 -7.62 -15.54 14.42
N LEU A 201 -7.10 -16.55 13.73
CA LEU A 201 -7.85 -17.81 13.48
C LEU A 201 -8.17 -18.52 14.80
N ALA A 202 -7.22 -18.56 15.75
CA ALA A 202 -7.45 -19.14 17.06
C ALA A 202 -8.47 -18.34 17.91
N GLU A 203 -8.39 -17.01 17.89
CA GLU A 203 -9.32 -16.12 18.58
C GLU A 203 -10.75 -16.21 18.03
N THR A 204 -10.89 -16.31 16.71
CA THR A 204 -12.21 -16.36 16.05
C THR A 204 -12.79 -17.77 15.95
N GLY A 205 -11.94 -18.81 16.04
CA GLY A 205 -12.33 -20.20 15.82
C GLY A 205 -12.60 -20.55 14.35
N LEU A 206 -12.18 -19.68 13.41
CA LEU A 206 -12.32 -19.93 11.98
C LEU A 206 -11.26 -20.94 11.53
N GLU A 207 -11.67 -21.93 10.72
CA GLU A 207 -10.72 -22.85 10.08
C GLU A 207 -10.01 -22.15 8.92
N ALA A 208 -8.69 -22.33 8.82
CA ALA A 208 -7.84 -21.61 7.87
C ALA A 208 -8.28 -21.73 6.40
N HIS A 209 -8.92 -22.84 6.01
CA HIS A 209 -9.34 -23.07 4.63
C HIS A 209 -10.50 -22.17 4.17
N PHE A 210 -11.19 -21.47 5.07
CA PHE A 210 -12.18 -20.45 4.73
C PHE A 210 -11.56 -19.07 4.45
N LEU A 211 -10.26 -18.91 4.72
CA LEU A 211 -9.51 -17.69 4.43
C LEU A 211 -8.64 -17.92 3.19
N GLU A 212 -8.77 -17.03 2.22
CA GLU A 212 -7.91 -16.96 1.04
C GLU A 212 -7.14 -15.63 1.09
N LEU A 213 -5.84 -15.67 0.82
CA LEU A 213 -4.99 -14.48 0.75
C LEU A 213 -4.67 -14.17 -0.71
N GLU A 214 -4.98 -12.96 -1.12
CA GLU A 214 -4.73 -12.47 -2.46
C GLU A 214 -3.53 -11.53 -2.47
N VAL A 215 -2.55 -11.86 -3.31
CA VAL A 215 -1.33 -11.07 -3.50
C VAL A 215 -1.20 -10.70 -4.97
N THR A 216 -0.68 -9.51 -5.26
CA THR A 216 -0.42 -9.13 -6.65
C THR A 216 0.84 -9.81 -7.16
N GLU A 217 0.87 -10.18 -8.44
CA GLU A 217 2.07 -10.77 -9.04
C GLU A 217 3.29 -9.82 -8.93
N SER A 218 3.08 -8.51 -9.06
CA SER A 218 4.12 -7.50 -8.86
C SER A 218 4.66 -7.52 -7.43
N SER A 219 3.82 -7.73 -6.41
CA SER A 219 4.24 -7.88 -5.02
C SER A 219 5.06 -9.15 -4.77
N LEU A 220 4.90 -10.20 -5.57
CA LEU A 220 5.73 -11.39 -5.50
C LEU A 220 7.07 -11.19 -6.22
N LEU A 221 7.02 -10.65 -7.45
CA LEU A 221 8.19 -10.52 -8.32
C LEU A 221 9.21 -9.49 -7.83
N HIS A 222 8.74 -8.35 -7.29
CA HIS A 222 9.63 -7.30 -6.75
C HIS A 222 10.18 -7.64 -5.36
N ASN A 223 9.73 -8.74 -4.75
CA ASN A 223 10.04 -9.14 -3.37
C ASN A 223 10.61 -10.55 -3.29
N GLN A 224 11.52 -10.90 -4.21
CA GLN A 224 12.25 -12.16 -4.17
C GLN A 224 13.39 -12.11 -3.14
N ASN A 225 13.03 -12.01 -1.86
CA ASN A 225 13.95 -12.12 -0.73
C ASN A 225 13.52 -13.26 0.20
N ASP A 226 14.49 -13.86 0.90
CA ASP A 226 14.28 -15.07 1.72
C ASP A 226 13.13 -14.91 2.73
N THR A 227 12.93 -13.69 3.24
CA THR A 227 11.82 -13.36 4.14
C THR A 227 10.45 -13.61 3.51
N THR A 228 10.18 -13.05 2.33
CA THR A 228 8.88 -13.21 1.65
C THR A 228 8.61 -14.68 1.31
N ALA A 229 9.62 -15.42 0.86
CA ALA A 229 9.50 -16.86 0.63
C ALA A 229 9.15 -17.62 1.91
N SER A 230 9.83 -17.31 3.03
CA SER A 230 9.55 -17.93 4.33
C SER A 230 8.14 -17.62 4.85
N THR A 231 7.66 -16.38 4.66
CA THR A 231 6.30 -15.96 5.02
C THR A 231 5.26 -16.76 4.22
N LEU A 232 5.42 -16.89 2.89
CA LEU A 232 4.49 -17.65 2.05
C LEU A 232 4.44 -19.14 2.44
N VAL A 233 5.58 -19.76 2.74
CA VAL A 233 5.64 -21.14 3.21
C VAL A 233 4.93 -21.29 4.55
N ALA A 234 5.17 -20.37 5.49
CA ALA A 234 4.51 -20.40 6.79
C ALA A 234 2.99 -20.26 6.68
N LEU A 235 2.50 -19.35 5.82
CA LEU A 235 1.07 -19.19 5.55
C LEU A 235 0.45 -20.45 4.92
N SER A 236 1.15 -21.08 3.98
CA SER A 236 0.69 -22.34 3.39
C SER A 236 0.62 -23.48 4.42
N HIS A 237 1.58 -23.55 5.34
CA HIS A 237 1.57 -24.53 6.44
C HIS A 237 0.42 -24.32 7.43
N LEU A 238 -0.13 -23.11 7.54
CA LEU A 238 -1.36 -22.86 8.31
C LEU A 238 -2.62 -23.42 7.62
N GLY A 239 -2.51 -23.88 6.37
CA GLY A 239 -3.65 -24.37 5.58
C GLY A 239 -4.43 -23.26 4.87
N ILE A 240 -3.83 -22.06 4.78
CA ILE A 240 -4.43 -20.90 4.11
C ILE A 240 -4.14 -20.99 2.61
N ARG A 241 -5.15 -20.74 1.78
CA ARG A 241 -4.98 -20.67 0.33
C ARG A 241 -4.39 -19.32 -0.05
N ILE A 242 -3.36 -19.33 -0.90
CA ILE A 242 -2.73 -18.11 -1.42
C ILE A 242 -2.96 -18.07 -2.93
N VAL A 243 -3.49 -16.97 -3.43
CA VAL A 243 -3.78 -16.76 -4.86
C VAL A 243 -3.08 -15.50 -5.35
N SER A 244 -2.55 -15.56 -6.57
CA SER A 244 -1.95 -14.41 -7.23
C SER A 244 -2.94 -13.74 -8.17
N THR A 245 -3.09 -12.42 -8.08
CA THR A 245 -3.86 -11.62 -9.04
C THR A 245 -2.95 -10.83 -9.96
N THR A 246 -3.31 -10.78 -11.25
CA THR A 246 -2.63 -9.93 -12.25
C THR A 246 -3.00 -8.47 -12.01
N SER A 247 -2.00 -7.57 -12.13
CA SER A 247 -2.05 -6.17 -11.66
C SER A 247 -3.22 -5.30 -12.17
N GLU A 248 -4.00 -5.74 -13.15
CA GLU A 248 -5.19 -5.04 -13.68
C GLU A 248 -6.46 -5.24 -12.83
N ARG A 249 -6.49 -6.21 -11.90
CA ARG A 249 -7.64 -6.46 -11.01
C ARG A 249 -7.44 -6.00 -9.56
N ALA A 250 -6.24 -5.54 -9.21
CA ALA A 250 -5.94 -5.07 -7.87
C ALA A 250 -6.70 -3.75 -7.62
N MET A 251 -7.87 -3.88 -6.99
CA MET A 251 -8.74 -2.83 -6.48
C MET A 251 -9.75 -2.24 -7.48
N PRO A 252 -10.84 -2.96 -7.81
CA PRO A 252 -11.99 -2.32 -8.38
C PRO A 252 -12.61 -1.36 -7.33
N ALA A 253 -13.08 -0.22 -7.84
CA ALA A 253 -13.59 0.95 -7.11
C ALA A 253 -14.51 0.69 -5.90
#